data_AF-A0A383CBM5-F1
#
_entry.id   AF-A0A383CBM5-F1
#
_cell.length_a   1.000
_cell.length_b   1.000
_cell.length_c   1.000
_cell.angle_alpha   90.00
_cell.angle_beta   90.00
_cell.angle_gamma   90.00
#
_symmetry.space_group_name_H-M   'P 1'
#
loop_
_entity.id
_entity.type
_entity.pdbx_description
1 polymer ?
#
loop_
_entity_poly.entity_id
_entity_poly.type
_entity_poly.pdbx_seq_one_letter_code
_entity_poly.pdbx_strand_id
1 'polypeptide(L)'
;MALIVVNLTDTFNEWREKTNSSIAQIGDLATLTASNSASIVGALNGMLEEVKDDLTPQLGGPLDVNDKAIVSAVGTNKNITITPDGTGKTIITKGTYSGELGADLVLNSNDITGTGNINFTGVLTATSIAGTVTGTTQSASNNSTKLATTAYVDAQVATENTLEEMDDTTIAGLADLNILQYDLGTTSWKNRTMTAAGIPTTGFTVAMAIALG
;
A
#
# COMPACT_ATOMS: atom_id res chain seq x y z
N MET A 1 55.19 27.05 23.47
CA MET A 1 56.02 27.56 22.36
C MET A 1 57.43 27.70 22.90
N ALA A 2 58.39 26.89 22.45
CA ALA A 2 59.77 27.02 22.89
C ALA A 2 60.33 28.37 22.39
N LEU A 3 61.02 29.11 23.26
CA LEU A 3 61.63 30.38 22.90
C LEU A 3 62.90 30.09 22.10
N ILE A 4 62.95 30.52 20.83
CA ILE A 4 64.14 30.39 20.00
C ILE A 4 65.16 31.41 20.51
N VAL A 5 66.23 30.93 21.15
CA VAL A 5 67.33 31.77 21.61
C VAL A 5 68.37 31.84 20.50
N VAL A 6 68.43 32.99 19.82
CA VAL A 6 69.49 33.35 18.89
C VAL A 6 70.50 34.26 19.60
N ASN A 7 71.79 33.96 19.49
CA ASN A 7 72.86 34.76 20.08
C ASN A 7 73.55 35.61 19.02
N LEU A 8 74.14 36.73 19.42
CA LEU A 8 74.92 37.60 18.52
C LEU A 8 76.17 36.92 17.95
N THR A 9 76.60 35.79 18.53
CA THR A 9 77.74 34.98 18.09
C THR A 9 77.34 33.83 17.17
N ASP A 10 76.04 33.61 16.92
CA ASP A 10 75.60 32.52 16.07
C ASP A 10 76.07 32.78 14.63
N THR A 11 76.72 31.80 14.04
CA THR A 11 76.96 31.78 12.60
C THR A 11 75.63 31.70 11.85
N PHE A 12 75.62 32.09 10.58
CA PHE A 12 74.42 31.98 9.75
C PHE A 12 73.85 30.54 9.71
N ASN A 13 74.72 29.52 9.79
CA ASN A 13 74.31 28.12 9.87
C ASN A 13 73.63 27.79 11.21
N GLU A 14 74.17 28.24 12.32
CA GLU A 14 73.58 28.02 13.65
C GLU A 14 72.25 28.78 13.80
N TRP A 15 72.15 30.01 13.28
CA TRP A 15 70.90 30.74 13.21
C TRP A 15 69.86 29.96 12.39
N ARG A 16 70.25 29.49 11.19
CA ARG A 16 69.38 28.71 10.29
C ARG A 16 68.92 27.40 10.95
N GLU A 17 69.81 26.69 11.63
CA GLU A 17 69.48 25.45 12.32
C GLU A 17 68.55 25.69 13.51
N LYS A 18 68.82 26.68 14.37
CA LYS A 18 67.96 26.99 15.53
C LYS A 18 66.56 27.46 15.10
N THR A 19 66.50 28.31 14.09
CA THR A 19 65.22 28.84 13.57
C THR A 19 64.43 27.79 12.78
N ASN A 20 65.08 26.97 11.96
CA ASN A 20 64.41 25.97 11.13
C ASN A 20 64.17 24.62 11.85
N SER A 21 64.97 24.26 12.85
CA SER A 21 64.71 23.10 13.72
C SER A 21 63.44 23.30 14.55
N SER A 22 63.08 24.56 14.83
CA SER A 22 61.84 24.92 15.52
C SER A 22 60.59 24.76 14.65
N ILE A 23 60.72 24.78 13.32
CA ILE A 23 59.63 24.47 12.38
C ILE A 23 59.20 22.99 12.52
N ALA A 24 60.12 22.09 12.89
CA ALA A 24 59.80 20.70 13.20
C ALA A 24 59.02 20.53 14.53
N GLN A 25 59.01 21.54 15.40
CA GLN A 25 58.38 21.49 16.73
C GLN A 25 56.99 22.17 16.79
N ILE A 26 56.49 22.69 15.66
CA ILE A 26 55.11 23.24 15.53
C ILE A 26 54.10 22.12 15.15
N GLY A 27 54.56 20.90 14.91
CA GLY A 27 53.70 19.73 14.84
C GLY A 27 54.54 18.48 14.68
N ASP A 28 54.68 17.71 15.75
CA ASP A 28 55.20 16.35 15.68
C ASP A 28 54.28 15.54 14.75
N LEU A 29 54.77 15.27 13.55
CA LEU A 29 54.08 14.51 12.52
C LEU A 29 54.37 13.01 12.64
N ALA A 30 55.27 12.61 13.55
CA ALA A 30 55.73 11.24 13.67
C ALA A 30 54.61 10.28 14.13
N THR A 31 53.57 10.80 14.79
CA THR A 31 52.38 10.04 15.17
C THR A 31 51.25 10.12 14.14
N LEU A 32 51.41 10.93 13.08
CA LEU A 32 50.42 11.07 12.01
C LEU A 32 50.76 10.08 10.91
N THR A 33 49.89 9.10 10.68
CA THR A 33 50.12 8.00 9.73
C THR A 33 49.87 8.40 8.28
N ALA A 34 50.17 9.65 7.92
CA ALA A 34 49.90 10.17 6.59
C ALA A 34 50.93 9.68 5.58
N SER A 35 50.47 9.33 4.38
CA SER A 35 51.33 8.85 3.29
C SER A 35 52.40 9.87 2.81
N ASN A 36 52.25 11.17 3.11
CA ASN A 36 53.22 12.23 2.81
C ASN A 36 53.54 13.05 4.06
N SER A 37 54.75 12.92 4.61
CA SER A 37 55.18 13.59 5.86
C SER A 37 56.18 14.73 5.64
N ALA A 38 56.39 15.19 4.40
CA ALA A 38 57.38 16.24 4.09
C ALA A 38 56.99 17.62 4.65
N SER A 39 55.71 17.84 4.95
CA SER A 39 55.21 19.02 5.65
C SER A 39 53.85 18.72 6.28
N ILE A 40 53.40 19.58 7.21
CA ILE A 40 52.06 19.48 7.82
C ILE A 40 50.95 19.53 6.76
N VAL A 41 51.07 20.41 5.77
CA VAL A 41 50.10 20.50 4.66
C VAL A 41 50.14 19.23 3.81
N GLY A 42 51.33 18.69 3.55
CA GLY A 42 51.50 17.40 2.86
C GLY A 42 50.80 16.25 3.59
N ALA A 43 50.93 16.22 4.92
CA ALA A 43 50.31 15.21 5.76
C ALA A 43 48.79 15.33 5.80
N LEU A 44 48.27 16.53 6.01
CA LEU A 44 46.83 16.79 6.04
C LEU A 44 46.18 16.46 4.69
N ASN A 45 46.85 16.79 3.58
CA ASN A 45 46.37 16.42 2.26
C ASN A 45 46.35 14.88 2.07
N GLY A 46 47.40 14.19 2.51
CA GLY A 46 47.44 12.72 2.45
C GLY A 46 46.31 12.06 3.25
N MET A 47 46.03 12.55 4.45
CA MET A 47 44.91 12.02 5.26
C MET A 47 43.53 12.31 4.65
N LEU A 48 43.35 13.45 3.98
CA LEU A 48 42.08 13.77 3.32
C LEU A 48 41.86 12.89 2.08
N GLU A 49 42.94 12.53 1.36
CA GLU A 49 42.91 11.53 0.30
C GLU A 49 42.50 10.16 0.85
N GLU A 50 43.01 9.75 2.01
CA GLU A 50 42.63 8.50 2.67
C GLU A 50 41.12 8.44 3.00
N VAL A 51 40.51 9.54 3.44
CA VAL A 51 39.04 9.60 3.68
C VAL A 51 38.25 9.51 2.38
N LYS A 52 38.73 10.16 1.32
CA LYS A 52 38.08 10.13 0.00
C LYS A 52 38.12 8.74 -0.63
N ASP A 53 39.22 8.03 -0.43
CA ASP A 53 39.47 6.71 -1.02
C ASP A 53 39.11 5.55 -0.06
N ASP A 54 38.56 5.85 1.13
CA ASP A 54 38.08 4.83 2.07
C ASP A 54 36.90 4.06 1.46
N LEU A 55 37.13 2.77 1.20
CA LEU A 55 36.12 1.86 0.67
C LEU A 55 35.32 1.15 1.76
N THR A 56 35.69 1.32 3.03
CA THR A 56 35.06 0.68 4.20
C THR A 56 34.81 1.67 5.35
N PRO A 57 34.25 2.86 5.10
CA PRO A 57 34.04 3.85 6.14
C PRO A 57 33.11 3.28 7.22
N GLN A 58 33.52 3.44 8.47
CA GLN A 58 32.71 3.10 9.64
C GLN A 58 32.32 4.38 10.38
N LEU A 59 31.09 4.40 10.89
CA LEU A 59 30.63 5.46 11.76
C LEU A 59 30.72 4.98 13.21
N GLY A 60 31.39 5.75 14.08
CA GLY A 60 31.41 5.48 15.52
C GLY A 60 30.10 5.83 16.24
N GLY A 61 29.04 6.19 15.50
CA GLY A 61 27.74 6.65 15.99
C GLY A 61 26.79 7.05 14.86
N PRO A 62 25.66 7.71 15.16
CA PRO A 62 24.70 8.15 14.15
C PRO A 62 25.30 9.15 13.15
N LEU A 63 24.93 9.03 11.86
CA LEU A 63 25.26 10.03 10.84
C LEU A 63 24.31 11.23 10.95
N ASP A 64 24.86 12.42 11.20
CA ASP A 64 24.16 13.68 10.94
C ASP A 64 24.52 14.17 9.54
N VAL A 65 23.50 14.40 8.69
CA VAL A 65 23.66 14.82 7.30
C VAL A 65 23.59 16.34 7.11
N ASN A 66 23.34 17.14 8.17
CA ASN A 66 23.37 18.61 8.17
C ASN A 66 22.66 19.24 6.95
N ASP A 67 21.35 18.97 6.83
CA ASP A 67 20.48 19.43 5.73
C ASP A 67 20.93 18.98 4.32
N LYS A 68 21.69 17.88 4.21
CA LYS A 68 22.06 17.24 2.94
C LYS A 68 21.32 15.93 2.74
N ALA A 69 21.37 15.45 1.50
CA ALA A 69 20.81 14.17 1.10
C ALA A 69 21.92 13.12 0.95
N ILE A 70 21.58 11.86 1.22
CA ILE A 70 22.40 10.71 0.83
C ILE A 70 21.94 10.31 -0.57
N VAL A 71 22.80 10.48 -1.56
CA VAL A 71 22.50 10.22 -2.98
C VAL A 71 23.55 9.33 -3.61
N SER A 72 23.14 8.49 -4.57
CA SER A 72 24.08 7.83 -5.47
C SER A 72 24.72 8.87 -6.39
N ALA A 73 25.98 8.65 -6.79
CA ALA A 73 26.65 9.54 -7.75
C ALA A 73 25.83 9.70 -9.04
N VAL A 74 25.76 10.93 -9.54
CA VAL A 74 24.98 11.31 -10.73
C VAL A 74 25.35 10.44 -11.92
N GLY A 75 24.35 9.88 -12.60
CA GLY A 75 24.52 9.04 -13.80
C GLY A 75 24.86 7.57 -13.56
N THR A 76 25.03 7.14 -12.30
CA THR A 76 25.36 5.73 -11.99
C THR A 76 24.15 4.84 -11.78
N ASN A 77 22.98 5.41 -11.47
CA ASN A 77 21.73 4.71 -11.13
C ASN A 77 21.91 3.57 -10.11
N LYS A 78 22.93 3.67 -9.25
CA LYS A 78 23.22 2.66 -8.24
C LYS A 78 22.28 2.84 -7.06
N ASN A 79 21.86 1.72 -6.47
CA ASN A 79 21.08 1.73 -5.24
C ASN A 79 21.95 2.19 -4.06
N ILE A 80 21.36 2.97 -3.15
CA ILE A 80 21.92 3.16 -1.81
C ILE A 80 21.41 2.01 -0.96
N THR A 81 22.29 1.06 -0.66
CA THR A 81 21.92 -0.12 0.12
C THR A 81 22.09 0.19 1.61
N ILE A 82 21.01 0.04 2.38
CA ILE A 82 21.02 0.12 3.84
C ILE A 82 20.60 -1.26 4.37
N THR A 83 21.59 -2.04 4.79
CA THR A 83 21.38 -3.40 5.29
C THR A 83 21.71 -3.45 6.79
N PRO A 84 20.70 -3.52 7.67
CA PRO A 84 20.95 -3.79 9.08
C PRO A 84 21.49 -5.20 9.27
N ASP A 85 22.31 -5.43 10.28
CA ASP A 85 22.77 -6.77 10.66
C ASP A 85 21.77 -7.45 11.61
N GLY A 86 21.85 -8.79 11.67
CA GLY A 86 21.03 -9.61 12.57
C GLY A 86 19.53 -9.32 12.47
N THR A 87 18.95 -8.82 13.57
CA THR A 87 17.53 -8.47 13.68
C THR A 87 17.24 -6.97 13.51
N GLY A 88 18.26 -6.18 13.16
CA GLY A 88 18.11 -4.74 12.97
C GLY A 88 17.09 -4.40 11.87
N LYS A 89 16.57 -3.17 11.91
CA LYS A 89 15.56 -2.68 10.95
C LYS A 89 16.04 -1.37 10.34
N THR A 90 15.75 -1.18 9.06
CA THR A 90 15.82 0.16 8.46
C THR A 90 14.58 0.95 8.89
N ILE A 91 14.78 2.00 9.67
CA ILE A 91 13.69 2.83 10.21
C ILE A 91 13.66 4.16 9.47
N ILE A 92 12.51 4.49 8.88
CA ILE A 92 12.26 5.77 8.21
C ILE A 92 11.03 6.40 8.89
N THR A 93 11.25 7.23 9.92
CA THR A 93 10.17 7.68 10.81
C THR A 93 9.25 8.75 10.19
N LYS A 94 9.73 9.50 9.20
CA LYS A 94 9.00 10.64 8.58
C LYS A 94 9.28 10.79 7.08
N GLY A 95 9.70 9.72 6.42
CA GLY A 95 10.05 9.77 5.01
C GLY A 95 8.84 9.60 4.11
N THR A 96 8.85 10.28 2.97
CA THR A 96 7.97 9.99 1.84
C THR A 96 8.67 8.96 0.95
N TYR A 97 7.95 7.94 0.53
CA TYR A 97 8.43 6.94 -0.44
C TYR A 97 7.68 7.11 -1.77
N SER A 98 8.42 7.24 -2.87
CA SER A 98 7.85 7.48 -4.22
C SER A 98 8.22 6.40 -5.24
N GLY A 99 8.64 5.22 -4.78
CA GLY A 99 9.07 4.11 -5.63
C GLY A 99 8.23 2.84 -5.45
N GLU A 100 8.81 1.71 -5.81
CA GLU A 100 8.23 0.37 -5.64
C GLU A 100 8.95 -0.43 -4.57
N LEU A 101 8.20 -1.11 -3.70
CA LEU A 101 8.80 -2.09 -2.80
C LEU A 101 9.22 -3.31 -3.62
N GLY A 102 10.50 -3.67 -3.58
CA GLY A 102 11.04 -4.84 -4.30
C GLY A 102 10.59 -6.20 -3.72
N ALA A 103 9.75 -6.21 -2.68
CA ALA A 103 9.20 -7.38 -2.01
C ALA A 103 7.86 -7.03 -1.33
N ASP A 104 7.20 -8.04 -0.76
CA ASP A 104 5.94 -7.87 -0.04
C ASP A 104 6.05 -6.88 1.11
N LEU A 105 5.02 -6.04 1.27
CA LEU A 105 4.88 -5.16 2.42
C LEU A 105 4.35 -5.93 3.62
N VAL A 106 5.18 -6.09 4.65
CA VAL A 106 4.76 -6.65 5.94
C VAL A 106 4.40 -5.52 6.90
N LEU A 107 3.11 -5.40 7.23
CA LEU A 107 2.60 -4.33 8.09
C LEU A 107 2.75 -4.58 9.59
N ASN A 108 3.04 -5.81 10.04
CA ASN A 108 3.19 -6.18 11.46
C ASN A 108 2.08 -5.59 12.36
N SER A 109 0.81 -5.83 11.99
CA SER A 109 -0.38 -5.33 12.70
C SER A 109 -0.58 -3.80 12.69
N ASN A 110 0.09 -3.08 11.79
CA ASN A 110 -0.21 -1.67 11.54
C ASN A 110 -1.22 -1.52 10.40
N ASP A 111 -1.93 -0.39 10.41
CA ASP A 111 -2.86 -0.03 9.34
C ASP A 111 -2.13 0.66 8.18
N ILE A 112 -2.72 0.54 6.98
CA ILE A 112 -2.41 1.44 5.85
C ILE A 112 -3.48 2.53 5.83
N THR A 113 -3.09 3.76 6.12
CA THR A 113 -3.98 4.92 6.02
C THR A 113 -3.64 5.73 4.77
N GLY A 114 -4.55 5.77 3.81
CA GLY A 114 -4.47 6.69 2.67
C GLY A 114 -5.16 8.02 3.00
N THR A 115 -4.48 9.15 2.80
CA THR A 115 -5.14 10.47 2.77
C THR A 115 -5.89 10.73 1.46
N GLY A 116 -5.72 9.82 0.48
CA GLY A 116 -6.45 9.75 -0.78
C GLY A 116 -6.83 8.30 -1.07
N ASN A 117 -6.68 7.87 -2.33
CA ASN A 117 -7.03 6.52 -2.73
C ASN A 117 -5.91 5.52 -2.41
N ILE A 118 -6.29 4.27 -2.11
CA ILE A 118 -5.42 3.10 -2.19
C ILE A 118 -5.85 2.30 -3.41
N ASN A 119 -5.00 2.24 -4.42
CA ASN A 119 -5.29 1.54 -5.67
C ASN A 119 -4.75 0.12 -5.61
N PHE A 120 -5.61 -0.87 -5.80
CA PHE A 120 -5.24 -2.27 -5.96
C PHE A 120 -5.46 -2.67 -7.42
N THR A 121 -4.40 -3.03 -8.13
CA THR A 121 -4.48 -3.55 -9.52
C THR A 121 -4.67 -5.07 -9.57
N GLY A 122 -4.32 -5.76 -8.48
CA GLY A 122 -4.47 -7.20 -8.31
C GLY A 122 -5.72 -7.58 -7.52
N VAL A 123 -5.65 -8.75 -6.88
CA VAL A 123 -6.72 -9.29 -6.04
C VAL A 123 -6.68 -8.66 -4.65
N LEU A 124 -7.83 -8.27 -4.13
CA LEU A 124 -8.01 -7.92 -2.72
C LEU A 124 -8.54 -9.14 -1.95
N THR A 125 -7.75 -9.67 -1.02
CA THR A 125 -8.19 -10.69 -0.07
C THR A 125 -8.37 -10.04 1.29
N ALA A 126 -9.62 -9.89 1.73
CA ALA A 126 -9.97 -9.26 2.99
C ALA A 126 -11.03 -10.08 3.73
N THR A 127 -10.94 -10.13 5.06
CA THR A 127 -11.96 -10.76 5.92
C THR A 127 -13.30 -10.03 5.83
N SER A 128 -13.26 -8.71 5.67
CA SER A 128 -14.44 -7.86 5.52
C SER A 128 -14.08 -6.56 4.81
N ILE A 129 -15.04 -6.02 4.04
CA ILE A 129 -15.01 -4.65 3.54
C ILE A 129 -16.13 -3.89 4.25
N ALA A 130 -15.77 -2.91 5.08
CA ALA A 130 -16.73 -2.14 5.87
C ALA A 130 -17.02 -0.78 5.22
N GLY A 131 -18.21 -0.23 5.48
CA GLY A 131 -18.65 1.07 4.95
C GLY A 131 -19.35 0.97 3.60
N THR A 132 -19.50 2.12 2.92
CA THR A 132 -20.15 2.20 1.62
C THR A 132 -19.22 1.71 0.52
N VAL A 133 -19.65 0.69 -0.22
CA VAL A 133 -18.94 0.17 -1.39
C VAL A 133 -19.69 0.60 -2.66
N THR A 134 -19.04 1.35 -3.53
CA THR A 134 -19.59 1.71 -4.85
C THR A 134 -18.92 0.86 -5.93
N GLY A 135 -19.71 0.02 -6.60
CA GLY A 135 -19.26 -0.79 -7.73
C GLY A 135 -19.87 -0.32 -9.05
N THR A 136 -19.34 -0.82 -10.16
CA THR A 136 -19.94 -0.62 -11.48
C THR A 136 -21.14 -1.54 -11.66
N THR A 137 -22.33 -0.95 -11.81
CA THR A 137 -23.56 -1.69 -12.13
C THR A 137 -23.43 -2.40 -13.48
N GLN A 138 -23.69 -3.70 -13.50
CA GLN A 138 -23.67 -4.50 -14.74
C GLN A 138 -25.02 -4.41 -15.47
N SER A 139 -25.03 -4.77 -16.75
CA SER A 139 -26.28 -4.94 -17.50
C SER A 139 -27.11 -6.10 -16.92
N ALA A 140 -28.43 -6.03 -17.11
CA ALA A 140 -29.37 -7.09 -16.76
C ALA A 140 -28.94 -8.47 -17.31
N SER A 141 -29.32 -9.55 -16.60
CA SER A 141 -29.06 -10.95 -16.95
C SER A 141 -27.57 -11.36 -17.00
N ASN A 142 -26.66 -10.52 -16.51
CA ASN A 142 -25.24 -10.87 -16.42
C ASN A 142 -24.98 -11.86 -15.26
N ASN A 143 -24.81 -13.15 -15.58
CA ASN A 143 -24.51 -14.20 -14.61
C ASN A 143 -23.00 -14.40 -14.37
N SER A 144 -22.27 -13.33 -14.05
CA SER A 144 -20.83 -13.40 -13.73
C SER A 144 -20.56 -13.41 -12.22
N THR A 145 -19.32 -13.65 -11.83
CA THR A 145 -18.87 -13.59 -10.43
C THR A 145 -18.53 -12.17 -9.96
N LYS A 146 -19.02 -11.14 -10.65
CA LYS A 146 -18.78 -9.73 -10.31
C LYS A 146 -19.64 -9.31 -9.12
N LEU A 147 -19.27 -8.20 -8.48
CA LEU A 147 -20.10 -7.58 -7.44
C LEU A 147 -21.45 -7.16 -8.02
N ALA A 148 -22.53 -7.69 -7.46
CA ALA A 148 -23.87 -7.18 -7.70
C ALA A 148 -24.05 -5.86 -6.94
N THR A 149 -24.36 -4.79 -7.66
CA THR A 149 -24.75 -3.50 -7.04
C THR A 149 -26.23 -3.53 -6.68
N THR A 150 -26.65 -2.65 -5.77
CA THR A 150 -28.08 -2.48 -5.44
C THR A 150 -28.92 -2.21 -6.67
N ALA A 151 -28.47 -1.30 -7.55
CA ALA A 151 -29.15 -0.99 -8.80
C ALA A 151 -29.27 -2.20 -9.75
N TYR A 152 -28.27 -3.08 -9.79
CA TYR A 152 -28.37 -4.33 -10.57
C TYR A 152 -29.46 -5.23 -9.98
N VAL A 153 -29.45 -5.43 -8.66
CA VAL A 153 -30.48 -6.24 -7.97
C VAL A 153 -31.86 -5.65 -8.18
N ASP A 154 -32.04 -4.34 -7.99
CA ASP A 154 -33.33 -3.66 -8.20
C ASP A 154 -33.82 -3.80 -9.65
N ALA A 155 -32.93 -3.69 -10.64
CA ALA A 155 -33.28 -3.87 -12.04
C ALA A 155 -33.69 -5.31 -12.38
N GLN A 156 -33.06 -6.31 -11.77
CA GLN A 156 -33.46 -7.72 -11.93
C GLN A 156 -34.77 -8.01 -11.20
N VAL A 157 -34.99 -7.47 -10.00
CA VAL A 157 -36.26 -7.64 -9.29
C VAL A 157 -37.41 -6.97 -10.05
N ALA A 158 -37.16 -5.84 -10.72
CA ALA A 158 -38.18 -5.16 -11.53
C ALA A 158 -38.57 -5.89 -12.82
N THR A 159 -37.78 -6.86 -13.31
CA THR A 159 -38.17 -7.67 -14.48
C THR A 159 -39.20 -8.74 -14.13
N GLU A 160 -39.26 -9.19 -12.88
CA GLU A 160 -40.20 -10.19 -12.37
C GLU A 160 -41.59 -9.56 -12.18
N ASN A 161 -42.37 -9.47 -13.26
CA ASN A 161 -43.64 -8.74 -13.28
C ASN A 161 -44.82 -9.54 -13.82
N THR A 162 -44.61 -10.79 -14.19
CA THR A 162 -45.67 -11.69 -14.65
C THR A 162 -45.81 -12.90 -13.74
N LEU A 163 -47.01 -13.48 -13.78
CA LEU A 163 -47.29 -14.72 -13.06
C LEU A 163 -46.52 -15.92 -13.66
N GLU A 164 -46.03 -15.81 -14.90
CA GLU A 164 -45.28 -16.86 -15.59
C GLU A 164 -43.86 -17.03 -15.04
N GLU A 165 -43.31 -15.99 -14.41
CA GLU A 165 -41.96 -15.99 -13.85
C GLU A 165 -41.90 -16.53 -12.41
N MET A 166 -43.07 -16.78 -11.80
CA MET A 166 -43.18 -17.50 -10.52
C MET A 166 -42.87 -18.99 -10.72
N ASP A 167 -41.61 -19.33 -10.96
CA ASP A 167 -41.12 -20.69 -11.23
C ASP A 167 -41.28 -21.65 -10.02
N ASP A 168 -41.41 -21.11 -8.81
CA ASP A 168 -41.81 -21.83 -7.59
C ASP A 168 -43.33 -22.15 -7.55
N THR A 169 -44.08 -21.83 -8.61
CA THR A 169 -45.49 -22.18 -8.77
C THR A 169 -45.72 -22.90 -10.09
N THR A 170 -46.54 -23.96 -10.09
CA THR A 170 -46.88 -24.68 -11.33
C THR A 170 -48.10 -24.03 -11.99
N ILE A 171 -47.87 -23.12 -12.94
CA ILE A 171 -48.91 -22.40 -13.67
C ILE A 171 -48.88 -22.80 -15.14
N ALA A 172 -49.61 -23.85 -15.48
CA ALA A 172 -49.79 -24.31 -16.86
C ALA A 172 -51.16 -23.88 -17.40
N GLY A 173 -51.25 -23.57 -18.70
CA GLY A 173 -52.52 -23.36 -19.41
C GLY A 173 -53.34 -22.19 -18.87
N LEU A 174 -52.78 -20.97 -18.92
CA LEU A 174 -53.50 -19.75 -18.58
C LEU A 174 -54.76 -19.60 -19.45
N ALA A 175 -55.90 -19.32 -18.81
CA ALA A 175 -57.17 -19.04 -19.45
C ALA A 175 -57.94 -18.01 -18.63
N ASP A 176 -58.81 -17.25 -19.28
CA ASP A 176 -59.68 -16.27 -18.63
C ASP A 176 -60.47 -16.92 -17.47
N LEU A 177 -60.59 -16.17 -16.37
CA LEU A 177 -61.31 -16.58 -15.16
C LEU A 177 -60.71 -17.78 -14.39
N ASN A 178 -59.51 -18.25 -14.75
CA ASN A 178 -58.79 -19.14 -13.87
C ASN A 178 -58.43 -18.43 -12.55
N ILE A 179 -58.36 -19.21 -11.48
CA ILE A 179 -57.99 -18.75 -10.14
C ILE A 179 -56.74 -19.48 -9.65
N LEU A 180 -55.99 -18.82 -8.78
CA LEU A 180 -54.96 -19.46 -7.99
C LEU A 180 -55.58 -20.07 -6.74
N GLN A 181 -55.45 -21.40 -6.61
CA GLN A 181 -55.87 -22.13 -5.42
C GLN A 181 -54.67 -22.86 -4.83
N TYR A 182 -54.45 -22.71 -3.54
CA TYR A 182 -53.42 -23.46 -2.83
C TYR A 182 -53.81 -24.93 -2.74
N ASP A 183 -52.94 -25.81 -3.20
CA ASP A 183 -53.10 -27.26 -3.09
C ASP A 183 -52.25 -27.80 -1.94
N LEU A 184 -52.93 -28.18 -0.85
CA LEU A 184 -52.32 -28.80 0.32
C LEU A 184 -51.58 -30.12 -0.01
N GLY A 185 -51.96 -30.82 -1.08
CA GLY A 185 -51.34 -32.09 -1.47
C GLY A 185 -49.96 -31.94 -2.10
N THR A 186 -49.68 -30.81 -2.75
CA THR A 186 -48.36 -30.52 -3.37
C THR A 186 -47.67 -29.29 -2.78
N THR A 187 -48.24 -28.73 -1.71
CA THR A 187 -47.77 -27.51 -1.03
C THR A 187 -47.49 -26.34 -1.98
N SER A 188 -48.29 -26.21 -3.04
CA SER A 188 -48.06 -25.24 -4.10
C SER A 188 -49.34 -24.54 -4.53
N TRP A 189 -49.21 -23.35 -5.09
CA TRP A 189 -50.33 -22.67 -5.74
C TRP A 189 -50.53 -23.25 -7.14
N LYS A 190 -51.78 -23.58 -7.49
CA LYS A 190 -52.16 -24.11 -8.81
C LYS A 190 -53.13 -23.18 -9.51
N ASN A 191 -52.93 -23.01 -10.82
CA ASN A 191 -53.89 -22.39 -11.71
C ASN A 191 -55.04 -23.36 -11.99
N ARG A 192 -56.28 -22.99 -11.65
CA ARG A 192 -57.46 -23.85 -11.82
C ARG A 192 -58.60 -23.07 -12.45
N THR A 193 -59.38 -23.72 -13.32
CA THR A 193 -60.67 -23.17 -13.75
C THR A 193 -61.61 -23.05 -12.55
N MET A 194 -62.59 -22.14 -12.61
CA MET A 194 -63.60 -21.99 -11.55
C MET A 194 -64.25 -23.33 -11.18
N THR A 195 -64.59 -24.15 -12.20
CA THR A 195 -65.15 -25.49 -12.02
C THR A 195 -64.19 -26.42 -11.29
N ALA A 196 -62.91 -26.47 -11.68
CA ALA A 196 -61.93 -27.35 -11.05
C ALA A 196 -61.68 -26.95 -9.59
N ALA A 197 -61.69 -25.66 -9.28
CA ALA A 197 -61.55 -25.15 -7.93
C ALA A 197 -62.79 -25.36 -7.04
N GLY A 198 -63.87 -25.92 -7.58
CA GLY A 198 -65.12 -26.16 -6.85
C GLY A 198 -65.98 -24.90 -6.66
N ILE A 199 -65.73 -23.83 -7.42
CA ILE A 199 -66.53 -22.60 -7.38
C ILE A 199 -67.74 -22.79 -8.32
N PRO A 200 -68.99 -22.68 -7.81
CA PRO A 200 -70.18 -22.84 -8.63
C PRO A 200 -70.26 -21.75 -9.71
N THR A 201 -70.26 -22.14 -10.99
CA THR A 201 -70.34 -21.21 -12.13
C THR A 201 -71.77 -20.92 -12.60
N THR A 202 -72.74 -21.69 -12.11
CA THR A 202 -74.16 -21.60 -12.50
C THR A 202 -75.09 -21.12 -11.37
N GLY A 203 -74.54 -20.87 -10.16
CA GLY A 203 -75.31 -20.96 -8.91
C GLY A 203 -75.80 -19.66 -8.26
N PHE A 204 -75.26 -18.48 -8.58
CA PHE A 204 -75.68 -17.25 -7.88
C PHE A 204 -77.08 -16.76 -8.27
N THR A 205 -77.56 -17.06 -9.47
CA THR A 205 -78.92 -16.68 -9.91
C THR A 205 -80.01 -17.49 -9.17
N VAL A 206 -79.72 -18.74 -8.78
CA VAL A 206 -80.73 -19.64 -8.18
C VAL A 206 -80.86 -19.42 -6.66
N ALA A 207 -79.75 -19.14 -5.95
CA ALA A 207 -79.80 -18.91 -4.51
C ALA A 207 -80.51 -17.59 -4.12
N MET A 208 -80.39 -16.53 -4.94
CA MET A 208 -81.10 -15.27 -4.71
C MET A 208 -82.60 -15.36 -5.00
N ALA A 209 -83.01 -16.21 -5.96
CA ALA A 209 -84.42 -16.42 -6.30
C ALA A 209 -85.21 -17.15 -5.19
N ILE A 210 -84.53 -17.95 -4.34
CA ILE A 210 -85.16 -18.61 -3.18
C ILE A 210 -85.25 -17.65 -1.98
N ALA A 211 -84.31 -16.71 -1.84
CA ALA A 211 -84.26 -15.76 -0.72
C ALA A 211 -85.14 -14.50 -0.92
N LEU A 212 -85.60 -14.24 -2.15
CA LEU A 212 -86.52 -13.14 -2.49
C LEU A 212 -87.95 -13.63 -2.81
N GLY A 213 -88.26 -14.89 -2.48
CA GLY A 213 -89.62 -15.42 -2.51
C GLY A 213 -90.54 -14.72 -1.53
#